data_AF-A0A261GEF9-F1
#
_entry.id   AF-A0A261GEF9-F1
#
_cell.length_a   1.000
_cell.length_b   1.000
_cell.length_c   1.000
_cell.angle_alpha   90.00
_cell.angle_beta   90.00
_cell.angle_gamma   90.00
#
_symmetry.space_group_name_H-M   'P 1'
#
loop_
_entity.id
_entity.type
_entity.pdbx_description
1 polymer ?
#
loop_
_entity_poly.entity_id
_entity_poly.type
_entity_poly.pdbx_seq_one_letter_code
_entity_poly.pdbx_strand_id
1 'polypeptide(L)'
;HMIWIGDRTRQPDGAHVEFCRGVQNPIGLKCGPSMTAEDLKVLLAKLNPENEFGRLTLIARFGAGKAAEHLPRLIKTVKEEGANVLWTCDPMHGNTIKSASGFKTRPFERVLQEVRDFFA
;
A
#
# COMPACT_ATOMS: atom_id res chain seq x y z
N HIS A 1 2.15 -17.91 -6.28
CA HIS A 1 1.18 -17.06 -7.00
C HIS A 1 1.55 -15.59 -6.84
N MET A 2 1.14 -14.91 -5.75
CA MET A 2 1.48 -13.52 -5.42
C MET A 2 2.24 -13.43 -4.09
N ILE A 3 3.17 -12.49 -3.96
CA ILE A 3 3.88 -12.14 -2.72
C ILE A 3 3.73 -10.65 -2.43
N TRP A 4 4.02 -10.16 -1.22
CA TRP A 4 3.95 -8.73 -0.93
C TRP A 4 5.10 -8.20 -0.08
N ILE A 5 5.40 -6.92 -0.25
CA ILE A 5 6.38 -6.16 0.54
C ILE A 5 5.64 -5.38 1.64
N GLY A 6 6.11 -5.52 2.88
CA GLY A 6 5.54 -4.86 4.04
C GLY A 6 5.89 -3.37 4.13
N ASP A 7 5.10 -2.61 4.87
CA ASP A 7 5.27 -1.15 4.99
C ASP A 7 6.59 -0.75 5.68
N ARG A 8 7.21 -1.66 6.42
CA ARG A 8 8.50 -1.44 7.10
C ARG A 8 9.69 -2.00 6.32
N THR A 9 9.45 -2.69 5.21
CA THR A 9 10.46 -3.40 4.42
C THR A 9 10.46 -2.97 2.95
N ARG A 10 9.82 -1.84 2.65
CA ARG A 10 9.65 -1.27 1.29
C ARG A 10 10.69 -0.20 0.94
N GLN A 11 11.88 -0.24 1.53
CA GLN A 11 12.95 0.69 1.19
C GLN A 11 13.33 0.49 -0.28
N PRO A 12 13.37 1.55 -1.13
CA PRO A 12 13.60 1.39 -2.56
C PRO A 12 14.90 0.65 -2.94
N ASP A 13 15.93 0.74 -2.11
CA ASP A 13 17.23 0.07 -2.22
C ASP A 13 17.36 -1.17 -1.32
N GLY A 14 16.29 -1.55 -0.61
CA GLY A 14 16.30 -2.65 0.34
C GLY A 14 16.19 -4.04 -0.31
N ALA A 15 16.65 -5.04 0.44
CA ALA A 15 16.70 -6.44 -0.02
C ALA A 15 15.34 -7.02 -0.46
N HIS A 16 14.23 -6.62 0.16
CA HIS A 16 12.90 -7.13 -0.19
C HIS A 16 12.42 -6.61 -1.56
N VAL A 17 12.72 -5.34 -1.88
CA VAL A 17 12.43 -4.76 -3.19
C VAL A 17 13.29 -5.41 -4.25
N GLU A 18 14.59 -5.59 -3.97
CA GLU A 18 15.51 -6.27 -4.89
C GLU A 18 15.09 -7.72 -5.16
N PHE A 19 14.71 -8.46 -4.12
CA PHE A 19 14.16 -9.80 -4.27
C PHE A 19 12.91 -9.81 -5.14
N CYS A 20 11.94 -8.92 -4.86
CA CYS A 20 10.68 -8.88 -5.63
C CYS A 20 10.87 -8.43 -7.07
N ARG A 21 11.89 -7.59 -7.36
CA ARG A 21 12.27 -7.22 -8.73
C ARG A 21 12.66 -8.44 -9.57
N GLY A 22 13.33 -9.42 -8.97
CA GLY A 22 13.86 -10.59 -9.67
C GLY A 22 12.88 -11.75 -9.90
N VAL A 23 11.68 -11.73 -9.30
CA VAL A 23 10.72 -12.84 -9.39
C VAL A 23 9.59 -12.55 -10.38
N GLN A 24 8.98 -13.60 -10.94
CA GLN A 24 7.87 -13.48 -11.89
C GLN A 24 6.49 -13.34 -11.23
N ASN A 25 6.38 -13.62 -9.93
CA ASN A 25 5.12 -13.50 -9.18
C ASN A 25 4.55 -12.07 -9.27
N PRO A 26 3.22 -11.89 -9.36
CA PRO A 26 2.59 -10.63 -9.00
C PRO A 26 2.98 -10.17 -7.60
N ILE A 27 3.09 -8.86 -7.43
CA ILE A 27 3.66 -8.22 -6.25
C ILE A 27 2.61 -7.32 -5.61
N GLY A 28 2.40 -7.48 -4.30
CA GLY A 28 1.71 -6.51 -3.46
C GLY A 28 2.70 -5.55 -2.81
N LEU A 29 2.35 -4.28 -2.70
CA LEU A 29 3.15 -3.27 -2.00
C LEU A 29 2.27 -2.57 -0.97
N LYS A 30 2.60 -2.70 0.32
CA LYS A 30 1.89 -1.98 1.38
C LYS A 30 2.20 -0.48 1.31
N CYS A 31 1.14 0.33 1.26
CA CYS A 31 1.21 1.79 1.23
C CYS A 31 0.60 2.35 2.52
N GLY A 32 1.46 2.64 3.51
CA GLY A 32 1.07 3.34 4.74
C GLY A 32 1.18 4.87 4.64
N PRO A 33 0.79 5.60 5.69
CA PRO A 33 0.83 7.06 5.75
C PRO A 33 2.21 7.68 5.47
N SER A 34 3.30 6.94 5.76
CA SER A 34 4.67 7.40 5.54
C SER A 34 5.19 7.17 4.11
N MET A 35 4.40 6.60 3.20
CA MET A 35 4.81 6.45 1.80
C MET A 35 4.95 7.82 1.16
N THR A 36 6.10 8.16 0.56
CA THR A 36 6.28 9.41 -0.18
C THR A 36 5.97 9.21 -1.67
N ALA A 37 5.78 10.32 -2.39
CA ALA A 37 5.58 10.25 -3.84
C ALA A 37 6.88 9.80 -4.52
N GLU A 38 8.01 10.31 -4.05
CA GLU A 38 9.35 10.03 -4.55
C GLU A 38 9.71 8.55 -4.39
N ASP A 39 9.48 7.98 -3.19
CA ASP A 39 9.67 6.53 -2.96
C ASP A 39 8.76 5.72 -3.88
N LEU A 40 7.49 6.11 -4.00
CA LEU A 40 6.52 5.40 -4.83
C LEU A 40 6.97 5.39 -6.30
N LYS A 41 7.45 6.51 -6.86
CA LYS A 41 7.97 6.56 -8.24
C LYS A 41 9.08 5.54 -8.46
N VAL A 42 10.06 5.50 -7.54
CA VAL A 42 11.17 4.54 -7.63
C VAL A 42 10.66 3.10 -7.51
N LEU A 43 9.73 2.84 -6.60
CA LEU A 43 9.16 1.50 -6.39
C LEU A 43 8.33 1.02 -7.59
N LEU A 44 7.56 1.90 -8.24
CA LEU A 44 6.81 1.59 -9.46
C LEU A 44 7.76 1.12 -10.57
N ALA A 45 8.81 1.91 -10.84
CA ALA A 45 9.80 1.60 -11.87
C ALA A 45 10.57 0.31 -11.57
N LYS A 46 10.88 0.02 -10.29
CA LYS A 46 11.60 -1.19 -9.91
C LYS A 46 10.76 -2.46 -9.94
N LEU A 47 9.48 -2.38 -9.55
CA LEU A 47 8.64 -3.57 -9.34
C LEU A 47 7.76 -3.91 -10.54
N ASN A 48 7.48 -2.93 -11.41
CA ASN A 48 6.73 -3.10 -12.66
C ASN A 48 7.37 -2.35 -13.84
N PRO A 49 8.61 -2.69 -14.24
CA PRO A 49 9.35 -1.94 -15.26
C PRO A 49 8.67 -1.94 -16.64
N GLU A 50 8.00 -3.05 -17.00
CA GLU A 50 7.30 -3.21 -18.28
C GLU A 50 5.86 -2.68 -18.24
N ASN A 51 5.45 -2.07 -17.13
CA ASN A 51 4.11 -1.51 -16.91
C ASN A 51 2.96 -2.50 -17.18
N GLU A 52 3.17 -3.77 -16.83
CA GLU A 52 2.21 -4.84 -17.06
C GLU A 52 1.04 -4.72 -16.07
N PHE A 53 -0.18 -4.68 -16.58
CA PHE A 53 -1.38 -4.62 -15.73
C PHE A 53 -1.51 -5.90 -14.88
N GLY A 54 -1.71 -5.73 -13.58
CA GLY A 54 -1.82 -6.84 -12.63
C GLY A 54 -0.48 -7.30 -12.04
N ARG A 55 0.67 -6.83 -12.58
CA ARG A 55 1.99 -7.11 -11.99
C ARG A 55 2.15 -6.53 -10.60
N LEU A 56 1.71 -5.29 -10.39
CA LEU A 56 1.85 -4.57 -9.11
C LEU A 56 0.49 -4.17 -8.54
N THR A 57 0.25 -4.54 -7.29
CA THR A 57 -0.92 -4.17 -6.50
C THR A 57 -0.50 -3.24 -5.35
N LEU A 58 -1.03 -2.02 -5.32
CA LEU A 58 -0.84 -1.07 -4.22
C LEU A 58 -1.90 -1.29 -3.13
N ILE A 59 -1.44 -1.60 -1.92
CA ILE A 59 -2.28 -1.99 -0.79
C ILE A 59 -2.34 -0.83 0.22
N ALA A 60 -3.36 0.02 0.10
CA ALA A 60 -3.57 1.18 0.97
C ALA A 60 -3.93 0.76 2.40
N ARG A 61 -3.25 1.31 3.41
CA ARG A 61 -3.51 1.02 4.84
C ARG A 61 -3.24 2.21 5.75
N PHE A 62 -4.09 3.22 5.67
CA PHE A 62 -3.89 4.52 6.31
C PHE A 62 -4.52 4.61 7.71
N GLY A 63 -5.57 3.85 7.97
CA GLY A 63 -6.46 4.01 9.12
C GLY A 63 -7.69 4.85 8.79
N ALA A 64 -8.77 4.63 9.55
CA ALA A 64 -10.04 5.33 9.42
C ALA A 64 -9.86 6.85 9.48
N GLY A 65 -10.52 7.57 8.57
CA GLY A 65 -10.49 9.03 8.49
C GLY A 65 -9.19 9.61 7.90
N LYS A 66 -8.25 8.79 7.42
CA LYS A 66 -6.95 9.25 6.89
C LYS A 66 -6.76 9.00 5.40
N ALA A 67 -7.64 8.22 4.76
CA ALA A 67 -7.49 7.90 3.35
C ALA A 67 -7.57 9.17 2.48
N ALA A 68 -8.49 10.09 2.76
CA ALA A 68 -8.66 11.35 2.04
C ALA A 68 -7.41 12.26 2.08
N GLU A 69 -6.57 12.15 3.11
CA GLU A 69 -5.32 12.91 3.23
C GLU A 69 -4.19 12.28 2.40
N HIS A 70 -4.07 10.95 2.43
CA HIS A 70 -2.88 10.27 1.91
C HIS A 70 -3.08 9.64 0.53
N LEU A 71 -4.24 9.04 0.27
CA LEU A 71 -4.51 8.27 -0.95
C LEU A 71 -4.49 9.14 -2.21
N PRO A 72 -5.11 10.35 -2.25
CA PRO A 72 -5.14 11.15 -3.48
C PRO A 72 -3.76 11.50 -4.03
N ARG A 73 -2.78 11.76 -3.15
CA ARG A 73 -1.39 12.01 -3.56
C ARG A 73 -0.78 10.80 -4.25
N LEU A 74 -0.96 9.59 -3.70
CA LEU A 74 -0.41 8.37 -4.31
C LEU A 74 -1.09 8.04 -5.64
N ILE A 75 -2.42 8.23 -5.73
CA ILE A 75 -3.16 8.09 -6.99
C ILE A 75 -2.64 9.06 -8.04
N LYS A 76 -2.41 10.32 -7.66
CA LYS A 76 -1.84 11.33 -8.57
C LYS A 76 -0.46 10.90 -9.06
N THR A 77 0.42 10.45 -8.17
CA THR A 77 1.75 9.92 -8.54
C THR A 77 1.64 8.76 -9.54
N VAL A 78 0.80 7.76 -9.27
CA VAL A 78 0.59 6.62 -10.18
C VAL A 78 0.12 7.08 -11.56
N LYS A 79 -0.80 8.06 -11.62
CA LYS A 79 -1.30 8.62 -12.88
C LYS A 79 -0.21 9.38 -13.63
N GLU A 80 0.59 10.18 -12.95
CA GLU A 80 1.70 10.95 -13.55
C GLU A 80 2.79 10.03 -14.12
N GLU A 81 3.07 8.91 -13.45
CA GLU A 81 4.01 7.89 -13.95
C GLU A 81 3.40 6.95 -15.00
N GLY A 82 2.11 7.10 -15.33
CA GLY A 82 1.41 6.23 -16.28
C GLY A 82 1.34 4.76 -15.84
N ALA A 83 1.43 4.48 -14.54
CA ALA A 83 1.58 3.13 -14.02
C ALA A 83 0.24 2.36 -13.94
N ASN A 84 0.21 1.17 -14.54
CA ASN A 84 -0.90 0.23 -14.56
C ASN A 84 -0.85 -0.68 -13.33
N VAL A 85 -1.42 -0.19 -12.23
CA VAL A 85 -1.47 -0.93 -10.96
C VAL A 85 -2.89 -1.33 -10.59
N LEU A 86 -3.01 -2.37 -9.76
CA LEU A 86 -4.23 -2.65 -9.02
C LEU A 86 -4.23 -1.90 -7.70
N TRP A 87 -5.40 -1.43 -7.26
CA TRP A 87 -5.58 -0.84 -5.94
C TRP A 87 -6.39 -1.77 -5.05
N THR A 88 -5.96 -1.91 -3.79
CA THR A 88 -6.74 -2.62 -2.77
C THR A 88 -6.65 -1.89 -1.44
N CYS A 89 -7.73 -1.97 -0.66
CA CYS A 89 -7.80 -1.45 0.70
C CYS A 89 -7.41 -2.56 1.70
N ASP A 90 -6.48 -2.27 2.60
CA ASP A 90 -6.23 -3.02 3.84
C ASP A 90 -6.70 -2.17 5.03
N PRO A 91 -7.99 -2.26 5.40
CA PRO A 91 -8.58 -1.48 6.48
C PRO A 91 -8.23 -2.00 7.88
N MET A 92 -7.26 -2.91 7.99
CA MET A 92 -6.98 -3.63 9.23
C MET A 92 -5.75 -3.05 9.93
N HIS A 93 -4.62 -2.97 9.22
CA HIS A 93 -3.33 -2.64 9.82
C HIS A 93 -3.18 -1.15 10.20
N GLY A 94 -4.01 -0.27 9.64
CA GLY A 94 -4.08 1.14 10.06
C GLY A 94 -4.91 1.37 11.33
N ASN A 95 -5.80 0.43 11.68
CA ASN A 95 -6.82 0.61 12.73
C ASN A 95 -6.57 -0.17 14.02
N THR A 96 -5.35 -0.64 14.24
CA THR A 96 -5.03 -1.42 15.45
C THR A 96 -4.86 -0.50 16.66
N ILE A 97 -5.59 -0.78 17.74
CA ILE A 97 -5.51 -0.09 19.03
C ILE A 97 -5.18 -1.09 20.13
N LYS A 98 -4.81 -0.58 21.32
CA LYS A 98 -4.69 -1.38 22.54
C LYS A 98 -5.95 -1.16 23.39
N SER A 99 -6.64 -2.24 23.76
CA SER A 99 -7.82 -2.17 24.64
C SER A 99 -7.41 -1.78 26.07
N ALA A 100 -8.38 -1.41 26.91
CA ALA A 100 -8.17 -1.19 28.34
C ALA A 100 -7.58 -2.43 29.04
N SER A 101 -7.96 -3.64 28.57
CA SER A 101 -7.40 -4.92 29.02
C SER A 101 -6.02 -5.25 28.45
N GLY A 102 -5.44 -4.39 27.61
CA GLY A 102 -4.08 -4.53 27.08
C GLY A 102 -3.94 -5.35 25.79
N PHE A 103 -5.02 -5.95 25.28
CA PHE A 103 -5.01 -6.70 24.03
C PHE A 103 -5.01 -5.78 22.80
N LYS A 104 -4.33 -6.21 21.74
CA LYS A 104 -4.44 -5.55 20.43
C LYS A 104 -5.79 -5.92 19.80
N THR A 105 -6.56 -4.91 19.42
CA THR A 105 -7.86 -5.09 18.77
C THR A 105 -8.09 -4.01 17.71
N ARG A 106 -9.17 -4.14 16.94
CA ARG A 106 -9.58 -3.22 15.87
C ARG A 106 -11.08 -2.99 15.97
N PRO A 107 -11.54 -1.76 16.25
CA PRO A 107 -12.97 -1.44 16.23
C PRO A 107 -13.53 -1.66 14.82
N PHE A 108 -14.65 -2.38 14.73
CA PHE A 108 -15.26 -2.74 13.44
C PHE A 108 -15.67 -1.50 12.64
N GLU A 109 -16.17 -0.46 13.32
CA GLU A 109 -16.58 0.80 12.71
C GLU A 109 -15.40 1.49 12.02
N ARG A 110 -14.20 1.42 12.60
CA ARG A 110 -12.99 1.98 11.98
C ARG A 110 -12.57 1.19 10.75
N VAL A 111 -12.65 -0.14 10.80
CA VAL A 111 -12.39 -1.01 9.64
C VAL A 111 -13.35 -0.65 8.50
N LEU A 112 -14.65 -0.58 8.77
CA LEU A 112 -15.66 -0.24 7.77
C LEU A 112 -15.49 1.20 7.24
N GLN A 113 -15.17 2.15 8.11
CA GLN A 113 -14.96 3.54 7.72
C GLN A 113 -13.79 3.68 6.74
N GLU A 114 -12.66 3.00 6.97
CA GLU A 114 -11.54 3.08 6.03
C GLU A 114 -11.87 2.50 4.66
N VAL A 115 -12.70 1.44 4.58
CA VAL A 115 -13.20 0.94 3.29
C VAL A 115 -14.06 2.00 2.61
N ARG A 116 -14.96 2.67 3.34
CA ARG A 116 -15.79 3.75 2.78
C ARG A 116 -14.94 4.92 2.29
N ASP A 117 -13.99 5.37 3.09
CA ASP A 117 -13.08 6.47 2.75
C ASP A 117 -12.20 6.14 1.53
N PHE A 118 -11.88 4.85 1.32
CA PHE A 118 -11.10 4.40 0.16
C PHE A 118 -11.89 4.52 -1.16
N PHE A 119 -13.22 4.39 -1.12
CA PHE A 119 -14.08 4.48 -2.30
C PHE A 119 -14.64 5.88 -2.58
N ALA A 120 -14.60 6.78 -1.59
CA ALA A 120 -15.10 8.15 -1.69
C ALA A 120 -14.19 9.04 -2.55
#